data_AF-A0A7V6R8G5-F1
#
_entry.id   AF-A0A7V6R8G5-F1
#
_cell.length_a   1.000
_cell.length_b   1.000
_cell.length_c   1.000
_cell.angle_alpha   90.00
_cell.angle_beta   90.00
_cell.angle_gamma   90.00
#
_symmetry.space_group_name_H-M   'P 1'
#
loop_
_entity.id
_entity.type
_entity.pdbx_description
1 polymer ?
#
loop_
_entity_poly.entity_id
_entity_poly.type
_entity_poly.pdbx_seq_one_letter_code
_entity_poly.pdbx_strand_id
1 'polypeptide(L)'
;NGVNSLNFSPETGKLVLTTGDGGSGYDPFNLSQDDMEIAGKIIEIDVSRNTFIYNPPVVTRFDELPVPIQETLTVIAKGVRNVPGISYQKAYNQYIKYVGNVGQDLVESIFSFVYYKPIPVTQIIQASLMNFELDQEGFINLGWRGWEGAFPTPIIRGCPANQSLDEKTIAYYNDAVGTSVRRIQPLTCYYHEDPRPDKFQGTALTGVQPYMGDRIPDLKGSVVFTDFARKGSQPPVRGALAYTRVRPDCKLSDFSVIEVDYNFGSQPAFYVSLGTNLDQTRLFLGVYGSMNVTDFNRGTVFEIVP
;
A
#
# COMPACT_ATOMS: atom_id res chain seq x y z
N ASN A 1 8.66 2.06 -3.21
CA ASN A 1 8.63 0.90 -2.28
C ASN A 1 9.09 1.36 -0.91
N GLY A 2 8.34 1.02 0.14
CA GLY A 2 8.65 1.39 1.51
C GLY A 2 9.31 0.27 2.32
N VAL A 3 9.34 0.46 3.64
CA VAL A 3 10.10 -0.37 4.60
C VAL A 3 9.65 -1.84 4.64
N ASN A 4 8.38 -2.13 4.37
CA ASN A 4 7.80 -3.46 4.48
C ASN A 4 7.58 -4.15 3.12
N SER A 5 8.34 -3.76 2.10
CA SER A 5 8.19 -4.29 0.74
C SER A 5 8.82 -5.66 0.49
N LEU A 6 9.61 -6.19 1.44
CA LEU A 6 10.20 -7.52 1.38
C LEU A 6 10.12 -8.20 2.76
N ASN A 7 9.21 -9.16 2.92
CA ASN A 7 8.94 -9.82 4.20
C ASN A 7 8.48 -11.28 4.01
N PHE A 8 8.62 -12.12 5.03
CA PHE A 8 8.05 -13.47 5.00
C PHE A 8 6.55 -13.45 5.36
N SER A 9 5.74 -14.13 4.56
CA SER A 9 4.33 -14.37 4.85
C SER A 9 4.21 -15.35 6.03
N PRO A 10 3.58 -14.98 7.15
CA PRO A 10 3.32 -15.91 8.25
C PRO A 10 2.24 -16.96 7.91
N GLU A 11 1.51 -16.77 6.80
CA GLU A 11 0.49 -17.69 6.31
C GLU A 11 1.09 -18.80 5.43
N THR A 12 1.98 -18.43 4.51
CA THR A 12 2.52 -19.36 3.50
C THR A 12 3.99 -19.74 3.75
N GLY A 13 4.69 -19.01 4.61
CA GLY A 13 6.13 -19.16 4.83
C GLY A 13 7.01 -18.67 3.66
N LYS A 14 6.41 -18.17 2.58
CA LYS A 14 7.13 -17.66 1.40
C LYS A 14 7.61 -16.24 1.62
N LEU A 15 8.67 -15.86 0.90
CA LEU A 15 9.12 -14.48 0.83
C LEU A 15 8.15 -13.68 -0.05
N VAL A 16 7.75 -12.49 0.38
CA VAL A 16 6.80 -11.64 -0.33
C VAL A 16 7.51 -10.38 -0.76
N LEU A 17 7.44 -10.08 -2.05
CA LEU A 17 7.92 -8.86 -2.68
C LEU A 17 6.73 -8.03 -3.15
N THR A 18 6.69 -6.77 -2.75
CA THR A 18 5.73 -5.81 -3.29
C THR A 18 6.40 -4.82 -4.23
N THR A 19 5.86 -4.65 -5.44
CA THR A 19 6.39 -3.74 -6.46
C THR A 19 5.43 -2.59 -6.73
N GLY A 20 5.99 -1.37 -6.85
CA GLY A 20 5.24 -0.23 -7.37
C GLY A 20 5.02 -0.31 -8.88
N ASP A 21 4.26 0.63 -9.42
CA ASP A 21 3.84 0.71 -10.84
C ASP A 21 4.95 1.09 -11.84
N GLY A 22 6.21 1.21 -11.40
CA GLY A 22 7.33 1.62 -12.25
C GLY A 22 7.64 3.12 -12.24
N GLY A 23 6.90 3.93 -11.47
CA GLY A 23 7.29 5.30 -11.10
C GLY A 23 6.92 6.40 -12.10
N SER A 24 6.29 6.06 -13.22
CA SER A 24 5.67 7.06 -14.10
C SER A 24 4.35 7.52 -13.50
N GLY A 25 4.18 8.85 -13.34
CA GLY A 25 2.94 9.41 -12.83
C GLY A 25 1.73 8.92 -13.62
N TYR A 26 0.69 8.49 -12.92
CA TYR A 26 -0.56 7.96 -13.48
C TYR A 26 -0.46 6.62 -14.24
N ASP A 27 0.67 5.89 -14.21
CA ASP A 27 0.84 4.60 -14.92
C ASP A 27 0.36 4.64 -16.39
N PRO A 28 0.98 5.46 -17.26
CA PRO A 28 0.53 5.68 -18.63
C PRO A 28 0.63 4.41 -19.50
N PHE A 29 1.45 3.43 -19.10
CA PHE A 29 1.65 2.17 -19.80
C PHE A 29 0.82 1.01 -19.21
N ASN A 30 -0.02 1.29 -18.20
CA ASN A 30 -0.90 0.28 -17.58
C ASN A 30 -0.16 -0.91 -16.98
N LEU A 31 1.08 -0.71 -16.52
CA LEU A 31 1.94 -1.78 -16.01
C LEU A 31 1.33 -2.45 -14.78
N SER A 32 0.62 -1.68 -13.96
CA SER A 32 0.01 -2.19 -12.74
C SER A 32 -1.12 -3.19 -13.00
N GLN A 33 -1.86 -3.02 -14.10
CA GLN A 33 -2.99 -3.87 -14.49
C GLN A 33 -2.62 -4.98 -15.48
N ASP A 34 -1.54 -4.82 -16.25
CA ASP A 34 -1.01 -5.86 -17.14
C ASP A 34 -0.47 -7.04 -16.31
N ASP A 35 -0.99 -8.23 -16.56
CA ASP A 35 -0.64 -9.43 -15.81
C ASP A 35 0.79 -9.93 -16.11
N MET A 36 1.34 -9.61 -17.28
CA MET A 36 2.70 -10.01 -17.66
C MET A 36 3.79 -9.14 -17.02
N GLU A 37 3.44 -7.92 -16.61
CA GLU A 37 4.38 -6.96 -16.02
C GLU A 37 4.66 -7.26 -14.55
N ILE A 38 5.93 -7.18 -14.14
CA ILE A 38 6.36 -7.37 -12.75
C ILE A 38 5.97 -6.16 -11.88
N ALA A 39 5.81 -4.98 -12.49
CA ALA A 39 5.41 -3.75 -11.82
C ALA A 39 3.96 -3.81 -11.34
N GLY A 40 3.69 -3.17 -10.19
CA GLY A 40 2.37 -3.04 -9.60
C GLY A 40 1.79 -4.34 -9.05
N LYS A 41 2.63 -5.25 -8.54
CA LYS A 41 2.25 -6.59 -8.06
C LYS A 41 2.62 -6.82 -6.60
N ILE A 42 1.94 -7.77 -5.98
CA ILE A 42 2.40 -8.44 -4.76
C ILE A 42 2.69 -9.89 -5.12
N ILE A 43 3.94 -10.31 -4.92
CA ILE A 43 4.49 -11.57 -5.43
C ILE A 43 5.00 -12.39 -4.25
N GLU A 44 4.56 -13.63 -4.13
CA GLU A 44 5.19 -14.64 -3.29
C GLU A 44 6.29 -15.37 -4.05
N ILE A 45 7.41 -15.61 -3.36
CA ILE A 45 8.63 -16.23 -3.86
C ILE A 45 8.92 -17.45 -2.98
N ASP A 46 8.88 -18.64 -3.58
CA ASP A 46 9.30 -19.88 -2.93
C ASP A 46 10.83 -19.99 -2.94
N VAL A 47 11.46 -19.46 -1.89
CA VAL A 47 12.92 -19.48 -1.71
C VAL A 47 13.48 -20.86 -1.32
N SER A 48 12.61 -21.84 -1.05
CA SER A 48 13.04 -23.22 -0.75
C SER A 48 13.41 -24.00 -2.01
N ARG A 49 12.96 -23.54 -3.18
CA ARG A 49 13.25 -24.17 -4.47
C ARG A 49 14.57 -23.65 -5.03
N ASN A 50 15.49 -24.57 -5.28
CA ASN A 50 16.76 -24.24 -5.93
C ASN A 50 16.54 -24.06 -7.43
N THR A 51 16.88 -22.89 -7.96
CA THR A 51 16.74 -22.56 -9.38
C THR A 51 17.97 -22.93 -10.20
N PHE A 52 19.11 -23.24 -9.55
CA PHE A 52 20.43 -23.48 -10.17
C PHE A 52 20.89 -22.36 -11.13
N ILE A 53 20.39 -21.13 -10.93
CA ILE A 53 20.74 -19.94 -11.72
C ILE A 53 21.56 -19.00 -10.85
N TYR A 54 22.84 -18.84 -11.19
CA TYR A 54 23.76 -17.96 -10.45
C TYR A 54 23.62 -16.48 -10.83
N ASN A 55 23.31 -16.21 -12.10
CA ASN A 55 23.19 -14.86 -12.65
C ASN A 55 21.83 -14.73 -13.36
N PRO A 56 20.75 -14.39 -12.64
CA PRO A 56 19.46 -14.15 -13.28
C PRO A 56 19.54 -12.92 -14.20
N PRO A 57 18.80 -12.91 -15.33
CA PRO A 57 18.75 -11.74 -16.20
C PRO A 57 18.03 -10.57 -15.53
N VAL A 58 18.33 -9.35 -15.98
CA VAL A 58 17.50 -8.17 -15.68
C VAL A 58 16.26 -8.26 -16.57
N VAL A 59 15.09 -8.16 -15.95
CA VAL A 59 13.79 -8.32 -16.62
C VAL A 59 12.82 -7.24 -16.18
N THR A 60 11.85 -6.95 -17.03
CA THR A 60 10.67 -6.14 -16.73
C THR A 60 9.39 -6.97 -16.71
N ARG A 61 9.39 -8.09 -17.45
CA ARG A 61 8.22 -8.98 -17.61
C ARG A 61 8.48 -10.39 -17.12
N PHE A 62 7.42 -11.11 -16.81
CA PHE A 62 7.53 -12.48 -16.30
C PHE A 62 8.02 -13.49 -17.35
N ASP A 63 7.67 -13.32 -18.62
CA ASP A 63 8.09 -14.20 -19.73
C ASP A 63 9.57 -14.09 -20.08
N GLU A 64 10.23 -13.02 -19.65
CA GLU A 64 11.68 -12.83 -19.78
C GLU A 64 12.49 -13.61 -18.73
N LEU A 65 11.84 -14.08 -17.66
CA LEU A 65 12.48 -14.88 -16.62
C LEU A 65 12.77 -16.30 -17.12
N PRO A 66 13.88 -16.94 -16.72
CA PRO A 66 14.07 -18.37 -16.91
C PRO A 66 12.99 -19.19 -16.21
N VAL A 67 12.54 -20.28 -16.85
CA VAL A 67 11.49 -21.19 -16.32
C VAL A 67 11.72 -21.60 -14.86
N PRO A 68 12.93 -21.99 -14.41
CA PRO A 68 13.15 -22.35 -13.02
C PRO A 68 12.82 -21.23 -12.02
N ILE A 69 12.98 -19.96 -12.41
CA ILE A 69 12.58 -18.81 -11.59
C ILE A 69 11.07 -18.60 -11.67
N GLN A 70 10.47 -18.68 -12.87
CA GLN A 70 9.02 -18.55 -13.04
C GLN A 70 8.25 -19.52 -12.13
N GLU A 71 8.73 -20.76 -11.97
CA GLU A 71 8.14 -21.78 -11.10
C GLU A 71 8.17 -21.45 -9.60
N THR A 72 9.01 -20.49 -9.17
CA THR A 72 9.08 -20.04 -7.78
C THR A 72 8.11 -18.90 -7.46
N LEU A 73 7.58 -18.24 -8.50
CA LEU A 73 6.84 -16.98 -8.36
C LEU A 73 5.33 -17.21 -8.43
N THR A 74 4.61 -16.54 -7.56
CA THR A 74 3.15 -16.56 -7.51
C THR A 74 2.63 -15.16 -7.24
N VAL A 75 1.79 -14.63 -8.11
CA VAL A 75 1.18 -13.30 -7.93
C VAL A 75 -0.05 -13.45 -7.05
N ILE A 76 -0.13 -12.66 -5.96
CA ILE A 76 -1.27 -12.70 -5.03
C ILE A 76 -2.16 -11.47 -5.13
N ALA A 77 -1.63 -10.36 -5.66
CA ALA A 77 -2.39 -9.16 -5.97
C ALA A 77 -1.76 -8.35 -7.11
N LYS A 78 -2.59 -7.57 -7.82
CA LYS A 78 -2.19 -6.55 -8.79
C LYS A 78 -2.85 -5.20 -8.53
N GLY A 79 -2.56 -4.20 -9.36
CA GLY A 79 -3.15 -2.87 -9.22
C GLY A 79 -2.49 -2.05 -8.12
N VAL A 80 -1.21 -2.29 -7.82
CA VAL A 80 -0.42 -1.49 -6.87
C VAL A 80 0.16 -0.24 -7.54
N ARG A 81 0.12 0.92 -6.86
CA ARG A 81 0.85 2.14 -7.26
C ARG A 81 2.19 2.23 -6.54
N ASN A 82 2.13 2.48 -5.24
CA ASN A 82 3.28 2.67 -4.37
C ASN A 82 2.89 2.25 -2.97
N VAL A 83 3.44 1.12 -2.53
CA VAL A 83 3.10 0.49 -1.26
C VAL A 83 4.22 0.70 -0.24
N PRO A 84 3.90 1.10 1.01
CA PRO A 84 4.87 1.04 2.10
C PRO A 84 5.22 -0.40 2.49
N GLY A 85 4.37 -1.36 2.09
CA GLY A 85 4.55 -2.80 2.23
C GLY A 85 3.24 -3.51 2.56
N ILE A 86 3.36 -4.78 2.96
CA ILE A 86 2.25 -5.65 3.39
C ILE A 86 2.44 -6.05 4.86
N SER A 87 1.36 -6.04 5.65
CA SER A 87 1.34 -6.55 7.02
C SER A 87 0.23 -7.58 7.21
N TYR A 88 0.36 -8.40 8.25
CA TYR A 88 -0.48 -9.57 8.49
C TYR A 88 -1.03 -9.54 9.90
N GLN A 89 -2.31 -9.78 10.10
CA GLN A 89 -2.91 -9.96 11.42
C GLN A 89 -3.47 -11.37 11.53
N LYS A 90 -3.06 -12.08 12.57
CA LYS A 90 -3.66 -13.38 12.88
C LYS A 90 -5.05 -13.16 13.49
N ALA A 91 -6.07 -13.68 12.82
CA ALA A 91 -7.45 -13.70 13.29
C ALA A 91 -7.93 -15.14 13.33
N TYR A 92 -8.01 -15.71 14.54
CA TYR A 92 -8.27 -17.14 14.76
C TYR A 92 -7.29 -18.02 13.97
N ASN A 93 -7.79 -18.76 12.97
CA ASN A 93 -7.01 -19.68 12.12
C ASN A 93 -6.64 -19.06 10.75
N GLN A 94 -6.85 -17.76 10.56
CA GLN A 94 -6.64 -17.07 9.29
C GLN A 94 -5.74 -15.85 9.46
N TYR A 95 -5.20 -15.35 8.35
CA TYR A 95 -4.44 -14.11 8.29
C TYR A 95 -5.15 -13.06 7.45
N ILE A 96 -5.46 -11.92 8.07
CA ILE A 96 -5.89 -10.71 7.38
C ILE A 96 -4.64 -10.00 6.89
N LYS A 97 -4.58 -9.70 5.59
CA LYS A 97 -3.49 -8.95 4.97
C LYS A 97 -3.91 -7.50 4.87
N TYR A 98 -3.01 -6.58 5.21
CA TYR A 98 -3.20 -5.14 5.03
C TYR A 98 -2.16 -4.60 4.08
N VAL A 99 -2.63 -3.82 3.11
CA VAL A 99 -1.78 -3.22 2.07
C VAL A 99 -2.12 -1.74 1.96
N GLY A 100 -1.16 -0.89 2.27
CA GLY A 100 -1.28 0.54 2.01
C GLY A 100 -0.97 0.85 0.55
N ASN A 101 -1.67 1.77 -0.09
CA ASN A 101 -1.40 2.23 -1.45
C ASN A 101 -1.42 3.76 -1.44
N VAL A 102 -0.25 4.37 -1.62
CA VAL A 102 -0.08 5.83 -1.71
C VAL A 102 -0.64 6.29 -3.05
N GLY A 103 -1.63 7.18 -3.02
CA GLY A 103 -2.23 7.78 -4.21
C GLY A 103 -1.29 8.71 -4.97
N GLN A 104 -1.74 9.16 -6.13
CA GLN A 104 -1.03 10.11 -6.96
C GLN A 104 -1.21 11.54 -6.47
N ASP A 105 -2.46 11.98 -6.29
CA ASP A 105 -2.77 13.39 -6.01
C ASP A 105 -3.87 13.61 -4.97
N LEU A 106 -4.77 12.65 -4.74
CA LEU A 106 -5.95 12.87 -3.88
C LEU A 106 -6.10 11.89 -2.73
N VAL A 107 -5.80 10.61 -2.93
CA VAL A 107 -6.31 9.56 -2.03
C VAL A 107 -5.24 8.54 -1.68
N GLU A 108 -4.94 8.43 -0.40
CA GLU A 108 -4.27 7.29 0.17
C GLU A 108 -5.29 6.26 0.64
N SER A 109 -4.95 5.00 0.46
CA SER A 109 -5.87 3.90 0.74
C SER A 109 -5.18 2.76 1.46
N ILE A 110 -5.94 2.08 2.32
CA ILE A 110 -5.53 0.83 2.93
C ILE A 110 -6.53 -0.21 2.46
N PHE A 111 -6.03 -1.33 1.95
CA PHE A 111 -6.82 -2.47 1.54
C PHE A 111 -6.66 -3.60 2.56
N SER A 112 -7.70 -4.42 2.70
CA SER A 112 -7.66 -5.62 3.52
C SER A 112 -8.29 -6.80 2.81
N PHE A 113 -7.66 -7.97 2.90
CA PHE A 113 -8.23 -9.20 2.37
C PHE A 113 -7.75 -10.42 3.17
N VAL A 114 -8.61 -11.44 3.24
CA VAL A 114 -8.32 -12.72 3.89
C VAL A 114 -8.18 -13.80 2.83
N TYR A 115 -9.25 -13.99 2.06
CA TYR A 115 -9.33 -14.93 0.95
C TYR A 115 -8.79 -14.30 -0.32
N TYR A 116 -8.01 -15.07 -1.07
CA TYR A 116 -7.45 -14.68 -2.35
C TYR A 116 -7.13 -15.93 -3.18
N LYS A 117 -7.23 -15.81 -4.50
CA LYS A 117 -6.80 -16.82 -5.46
C LYS A 117 -5.40 -16.44 -6.00
N PRO A 118 -4.31 -17.02 -5.47
CA PRO A 118 -2.98 -16.77 -6.01
C PRO A 118 -2.85 -17.36 -7.43
N ILE A 119 -2.13 -16.66 -8.31
CA ILE A 119 -1.89 -17.10 -9.70
C ILE A 119 -0.39 -17.36 -9.88
N PRO A 120 0.03 -18.63 -10.10
CA PRO A 120 1.41 -18.94 -10.45
C PRO A 120 1.84 -18.23 -11.73
N VAL A 121 3.08 -17.72 -11.76
CA VAL A 121 3.60 -16.99 -12.93
C VAL A 121 3.61 -17.86 -14.19
N THR A 122 3.86 -19.17 -14.06
CA THR A 122 3.79 -20.11 -15.19
C THR A 122 2.40 -20.14 -15.84
N GLN A 123 1.31 -19.96 -15.07
CA GLN A 123 -0.04 -19.89 -15.61
C GLN A 123 -0.31 -18.59 -16.36
N ILE A 124 0.24 -17.46 -15.87
CA ILE A 124 0.18 -16.16 -16.56
C ILE A 124 0.81 -16.27 -17.95
N ILE A 125 2.01 -16.84 -18.01
CA ILE A 125 2.75 -16.99 -19.26
C ILE A 125 2.04 -17.95 -20.20
N GLN A 126 1.58 -19.10 -19.70
CA GLN A 126 0.84 -20.06 -20.50
C GLN A 126 -0.43 -19.47 -21.11
N ALA A 127 -1.21 -18.72 -20.32
CA ALA A 127 -2.42 -18.06 -20.80
C ALA A 127 -2.12 -17.02 -21.89
N SER A 128 -1.05 -16.23 -21.73
CA SER A 128 -0.60 -15.28 -22.75
C SER A 128 -0.16 -15.97 -24.04
N LEU A 129 0.58 -17.08 -23.97
CA LEU A 129 1.02 -17.83 -25.14
C LEU A 129 -0.14 -18.50 -25.89
N MET A 130 -1.17 -18.92 -25.15
CA MET A 130 -2.36 -19.57 -25.71
C MET A 130 -3.45 -18.57 -26.12
N ASN A 131 -3.25 -17.26 -25.95
CA ASN A 131 -4.27 -16.23 -26.11
C ASN A 131 -5.58 -16.57 -25.36
N PHE A 132 -5.43 -17.06 -24.13
CA PHE A 132 -6.53 -17.49 -23.27
C PHE A 132 -6.71 -16.50 -22.11
N GLU A 133 -7.97 -16.19 -21.75
CA GLU A 133 -8.28 -15.31 -20.62
C GLU A 133 -8.25 -16.12 -19.32
N LEU A 134 -7.38 -15.71 -18.37
CA LEU A 134 -7.34 -16.33 -17.05
C LEU A 134 -8.63 -16.08 -16.29
N ASP A 135 -9.13 -17.11 -15.60
CA ASP A 135 -10.15 -16.92 -14.58
C ASP A 135 -9.53 -16.18 -13.37
N GLN A 136 -9.88 -14.90 -13.25
CA GLN A 136 -9.43 -14.00 -12.18
C GLN A 136 -10.45 -13.88 -11.04
N GLU A 137 -11.48 -14.72 -10.99
CA GLU A 137 -12.40 -14.73 -9.85
C GLU A 137 -11.65 -15.02 -8.54
N GLY A 138 -11.79 -14.13 -7.55
CA GLY A 138 -11.08 -14.21 -6.28
C GLY A 138 -9.61 -13.74 -6.30
N PHE A 139 -9.06 -13.34 -7.45
CA PHE A 139 -7.74 -12.71 -7.52
C PHE A 139 -7.84 -11.25 -7.03
N ILE A 140 -6.84 -10.80 -6.27
CA ILE A 140 -6.88 -9.46 -5.67
C ILE A 140 -6.41 -8.42 -6.68
N ASN A 141 -7.27 -7.45 -6.96
CA ASN A 141 -6.92 -6.26 -7.74
C ASN A 141 -7.23 -5.01 -6.90
N LEU A 142 -6.21 -4.18 -6.62
CA LEU A 142 -6.40 -2.94 -5.86
C LEU A 142 -6.89 -1.77 -6.74
N GLY A 143 -6.93 -1.96 -8.06
CA GLY A 143 -7.57 -1.04 -9.01
C GLY A 143 -6.72 0.11 -9.52
N TRP A 144 -5.43 0.20 -9.15
CA TRP A 144 -4.56 1.29 -9.62
C TRP A 144 -4.51 1.40 -11.15
N ARG A 145 -4.25 2.63 -11.56
CA ARG A 145 -4.51 3.35 -12.81
C ARG A 145 -5.93 3.86 -12.94
N GLY A 146 -6.95 3.00 -12.98
CA GLY A 146 -8.35 3.43 -13.09
C GLY A 146 -8.87 4.11 -11.81
N TRP A 147 -8.39 3.67 -10.66
CA TRP A 147 -8.84 4.11 -9.34
C TRP A 147 -7.69 4.57 -8.45
N GLU A 148 -7.95 5.65 -7.73
CA GLU A 148 -7.13 6.16 -6.64
C GLU A 148 -7.95 6.02 -5.34
N GLY A 149 -7.79 4.88 -4.68
CA GLY A 149 -8.62 4.49 -3.53
C GLY A 149 -10.10 4.35 -3.91
N ALA A 150 -10.97 5.17 -3.30
CA ALA A 150 -12.41 5.15 -3.54
C ALA A 150 -12.85 5.98 -4.76
N PHE A 151 -11.97 6.83 -5.31
CA PHE A 151 -12.30 7.69 -6.45
C PHE A 151 -11.64 7.21 -7.74
N PRO A 152 -12.25 7.45 -8.91
CA PRO A 152 -11.54 7.33 -10.18
C PRO A 152 -10.31 8.24 -10.18
N THR A 153 -9.21 7.78 -10.75
CA THR A 153 -7.94 8.54 -10.77
C THR A 153 -8.14 9.87 -11.50
N PRO A 154 -7.92 11.02 -10.83
CA PRO A 154 -8.04 12.33 -11.45
C PRO A 154 -6.69 12.88 -11.88
N ILE A 155 -6.68 13.74 -12.89
CA ILE A 155 -5.65 14.74 -13.11
C ILE A 155 -6.20 16.06 -12.57
N ILE A 156 -5.45 16.69 -11.67
CA ILE A 156 -5.83 17.97 -11.05
C ILE A 156 -5.13 19.12 -11.77
N ARG A 157 -5.89 20.18 -12.09
CA ARG A 157 -5.36 21.42 -12.65
C ARG A 157 -6.07 22.62 -12.02
N GLY A 158 -5.35 23.72 -11.80
CA GLY A 158 -5.98 24.95 -11.33
C GLY A 158 -6.94 25.54 -12.37
N CYS A 159 -8.11 26.00 -11.92
CA CYS A 159 -9.10 26.62 -12.81
C CYS A 159 -8.61 27.99 -13.33
N PRO A 160 -8.51 28.21 -14.66
CA PRO A 160 -8.04 29.48 -15.20
C PRO A 160 -8.90 30.69 -14.79
N ALA A 161 -10.21 30.47 -14.64
CA ALA A 161 -11.17 31.52 -14.28
C ALA A 161 -11.21 31.84 -12.78
N ASN A 162 -10.74 30.93 -11.92
CA ASN A 162 -10.72 31.13 -10.47
C ASN A 162 -9.59 30.29 -9.84
N GLN A 163 -8.53 30.95 -9.41
CA GLN A 163 -7.36 30.32 -8.80
C GLN A 163 -7.62 29.65 -7.45
N SER A 164 -8.81 29.83 -6.86
CA SER A 164 -9.21 29.17 -5.61
C SER A 164 -9.90 27.82 -5.83
N LEU A 165 -10.06 27.40 -7.09
CA LEU A 165 -10.73 26.15 -7.47
C LEU A 165 -9.81 25.30 -8.34
N ASP A 166 -9.98 23.98 -8.23
CA ASP A 166 -9.32 23.00 -9.08
C ASP A 166 -10.32 22.27 -9.98
N GLU A 167 -9.92 22.06 -11.23
CA GLU A 167 -10.55 21.13 -12.16
C GLU A 167 -9.98 19.74 -11.93
N LYS A 168 -10.86 18.73 -11.80
CA LYS A 168 -10.50 17.32 -11.60
C LYS A 168 -11.02 16.50 -12.77
N THR A 169 -10.13 16.08 -13.66
CA THR A 169 -10.47 15.30 -14.86
C THR A 169 -10.18 13.83 -14.63
N ILE A 170 -11.17 12.95 -14.85
CA ILE A 170 -10.95 11.50 -14.72
C ILE A 170 -9.99 11.03 -15.82
N ALA A 171 -8.78 10.61 -15.43
CA ALA A 171 -7.68 10.30 -16.35
C ALA A 171 -7.96 9.06 -17.21
N TYR A 172 -8.51 8.02 -16.57
CA TYR A 172 -8.69 6.69 -17.18
C TYR A 172 -10.10 6.15 -16.94
N TYR A 173 -11.11 6.86 -17.45
CA TYR A 173 -12.51 6.53 -17.23
C TYR A 173 -12.86 5.10 -17.65
N ASN A 174 -12.41 4.66 -18.83
CA ASN A 174 -12.70 3.30 -19.32
C ASN A 174 -12.09 2.22 -18.42
N ASP A 175 -10.88 2.44 -17.90
CA ASP A 175 -10.24 1.50 -16.98
C ASP A 175 -10.96 1.49 -15.62
N ALA A 176 -11.41 2.65 -15.14
CA ALA A 176 -12.22 2.75 -13.94
C ALA A 176 -13.50 1.93 -14.07
N VAL A 177 -14.20 2.05 -15.21
CA VAL A 177 -15.40 1.26 -15.53
C VAL A 177 -15.05 -0.23 -15.62
N GLY A 178 -14.03 -0.60 -16.39
CA GLY A 178 -13.65 -2.01 -16.62
C GLY A 178 -13.18 -2.74 -15.35
N THR A 179 -12.58 -2.01 -14.41
CA THR A 179 -12.10 -2.58 -13.13
C THR A 179 -13.10 -2.44 -11.98
N SER A 180 -14.21 -1.72 -12.16
CA SER A 180 -15.16 -1.36 -11.10
C SER A 180 -15.67 -2.55 -10.26
N VAL A 181 -15.99 -3.67 -10.90
CA VAL A 181 -16.45 -4.91 -10.26
C VAL A 181 -15.35 -5.94 -10.04
N ARG A 182 -14.16 -5.72 -10.62
CA ARG A 182 -13.01 -6.63 -10.55
C ARG A 182 -12.05 -6.26 -9.41
N ARG A 183 -12.04 -4.99 -8.99
CA ARG A 183 -11.22 -4.54 -7.87
C ARG A 183 -11.89 -4.79 -6.54
N ILE A 184 -11.09 -4.94 -5.50
CA ILE A 184 -11.58 -4.87 -4.13
C ILE A 184 -11.80 -3.41 -3.72
N GLN A 185 -12.70 -3.19 -2.77
CA GLN A 185 -12.86 -1.87 -2.15
C GLN A 185 -11.79 -1.67 -1.06
N PRO A 186 -11.29 -0.44 -0.88
CA PRO A 186 -10.40 -0.14 0.23
C PRO A 186 -11.11 -0.35 1.57
N LEU A 187 -10.34 -0.76 2.58
CA LEU A 187 -10.76 -0.79 3.98
C LEU A 187 -11.04 0.62 4.49
N THR A 188 -10.12 1.56 4.22
CA THR A 188 -10.26 2.98 4.55
C THR A 188 -9.55 3.82 3.50
N CYS A 189 -10.01 5.06 3.35
CA CYS A 189 -9.34 6.10 2.57
C CYS A 189 -9.19 7.36 3.43
N TYR A 190 -8.13 8.11 3.17
CA TYR A 190 -7.98 9.48 3.62
C TYR A 190 -7.46 10.32 2.45
N TYR A 191 -7.54 11.64 2.59
CA TYR A 191 -7.47 12.54 1.44
C TYR A 191 -6.44 13.64 1.62
N HIS A 192 -5.77 14.01 0.53
CA HIS A 192 -4.91 15.20 0.48
C HIS A 192 -5.71 16.51 0.61
N GLU A 193 -7.02 16.46 0.38
CA GLU A 193 -7.98 17.55 0.53
C GLU A 193 -9.19 17.03 1.31
N ASP A 194 -9.04 16.93 2.63
CA ASP A 194 -10.12 16.52 3.52
C ASP A 194 -10.76 17.76 4.16
N PRO A 195 -12.07 18.03 3.92
CA PRO A 195 -12.78 19.15 4.53
C PRO A 195 -13.34 18.80 5.93
N ARG A 196 -13.24 17.54 6.36
CA ARG A 196 -13.80 17.09 7.64
C ARG A 196 -12.92 17.60 8.80
N PRO A 197 -13.52 18.18 9.86
CA PRO A 197 -12.77 18.87 10.91
C PRO A 197 -11.94 17.94 11.81
N ASP A 198 -12.29 16.66 11.87
CA ASP A 198 -11.64 15.65 12.72
C ASP A 198 -10.59 14.82 11.97
N LYS A 199 -10.26 15.19 10.71
CA LYS A 199 -9.32 14.46 9.86
C LYS A 199 -8.10 15.30 9.52
N PHE A 200 -6.97 14.65 9.31
CA PHE A 200 -5.79 15.29 8.75
C PHE A 200 -5.83 15.20 7.22
N GLN A 201 -5.18 16.15 6.56
CA GLN A 201 -4.91 16.09 5.13
C GLN A 201 -3.61 15.33 4.88
N GLY A 202 -3.69 14.28 4.07
CA GLY A 202 -2.59 13.37 3.77
C GLY A 202 -1.51 13.94 2.85
N THR A 203 -0.38 13.27 2.81
CA THR A 203 0.69 13.52 1.83
C THR A 203 1.26 12.22 1.26
N ALA A 204 1.54 11.25 2.12
CA ALA A 204 2.07 9.94 1.74
C ALA A 204 1.97 8.96 2.90
N LEU A 205 1.20 7.89 2.70
CA LEU A 205 1.14 6.74 3.60
C LEU A 205 2.51 6.06 3.74
N THR A 206 3.04 6.00 4.95
CA THR A 206 4.40 5.49 5.23
C THR A 206 4.44 4.18 6.00
N GLY A 207 3.33 3.77 6.61
CA GLY A 207 3.28 2.54 7.39
C GLY A 207 1.86 2.10 7.68
N VAL A 208 1.64 0.78 7.71
CA VAL A 208 0.36 0.14 8.05
C VAL A 208 0.66 -1.09 8.89
N GLN A 209 0.21 -1.10 10.14
CA GLN A 209 0.43 -2.19 11.08
C GLN A 209 -0.82 -2.51 11.89
N PRO A 210 -1.22 -3.78 12.03
CA PRO A 210 -2.21 -4.15 13.01
C PRO A 210 -1.65 -4.04 14.44
N TYR A 211 -2.53 -3.76 15.41
CA TYR A 211 -2.19 -3.77 16.83
C TYR A 211 -3.06 -4.75 17.60
N MET A 212 -2.42 -5.68 18.30
CA MET A 212 -3.07 -6.77 19.05
C MET A 212 -2.82 -6.70 20.56
N GLY A 213 -2.08 -5.69 21.02
CA GLY A 213 -1.73 -5.52 22.42
C GLY A 213 -2.89 -5.02 23.29
N ASP A 214 -2.74 -5.26 24.59
CA ASP A 214 -3.66 -4.76 25.63
C ASP A 214 -3.18 -3.47 26.29
N ARG A 215 -1.96 -3.01 25.96
CA ARG A 215 -1.36 -1.83 26.60
C ARG A 215 -2.06 -0.53 26.21
N ILE A 216 -2.54 -0.44 24.96
CA ILE A 216 -3.38 0.67 24.46
C ILE A 216 -4.75 0.09 24.09
N PRO A 217 -5.68 -0.08 25.06
CA PRO A 217 -6.93 -0.83 24.84
C PRO A 217 -7.77 -0.34 23.66
N ASP A 218 -7.80 0.98 23.44
CA ASP A 218 -8.58 1.59 22.35
C ASP A 218 -8.06 1.20 20.96
N LEU A 219 -6.79 0.80 20.83
CA LEU A 219 -6.22 0.36 19.56
C LEU A 219 -6.32 -1.16 19.37
N LYS A 220 -6.76 -1.93 20.36
CA LYS A 220 -6.77 -3.39 20.27
C LYS A 220 -7.61 -3.88 19.08
N GLY A 221 -7.01 -4.70 18.23
CA GLY A 221 -7.62 -5.25 17.01
C GLY A 221 -7.78 -4.23 15.88
N SER A 222 -7.21 -3.02 16.02
CA SER A 222 -7.23 -1.99 14.97
C SER A 222 -6.05 -2.13 14.00
N VAL A 223 -6.16 -1.39 12.89
CA VAL A 223 -5.08 -1.18 11.94
C VAL A 223 -4.60 0.26 12.11
N VAL A 224 -3.37 0.41 12.60
CA VAL A 224 -2.70 1.69 12.80
C VAL A 224 -1.88 2.03 11.56
N PHE A 225 -1.88 3.28 11.16
CA PHE A 225 -1.15 3.75 9.99
C PHE A 225 -0.57 5.14 10.21
N THR A 226 0.48 5.45 9.43
CA THR A 226 1.20 6.72 9.49
C THR A 226 1.19 7.43 8.15
N ASP A 227 1.11 8.75 8.19
CA ASP A 227 1.37 9.61 7.04
C ASP A 227 2.64 10.44 7.28
N PHE A 228 3.42 10.63 6.22
CA PHE A 228 4.67 11.36 6.23
C PHE A 228 4.55 12.77 6.85
N ALA A 229 3.51 13.51 6.48
CA ALA A 229 3.27 14.88 6.92
C ALA A 229 1.79 15.26 6.87
N ARG A 230 1.31 16.06 7.83
CA ARG A 230 -0.01 16.71 7.74
C ARG A 230 0.06 17.86 6.74
N LYS A 231 -0.58 17.74 5.58
CA LYS A 231 -0.66 18.82 4.57
C LYS A 231 -1.37 20.04 5.16
N GLY A 232 -0.88 21.24 4.82
CA GLY A 232 -1.43 22.49 5.32
C GLY A 232 -1.13 22.81 6.80
N SER A 233 -0.35 21.97 7.50
CA SER A 233 0.09 22.26 8.86
C SER A 233 1.09 23.42 8.91
N GLN A 234 0.95 24.29 9.93
CA GLN A 234 1.93 25.33 10.22
C GLN A 234 3.25 24.67 10.70
N PRO A 235 4.42 25.22 10.34
CA PRO A 235 5.69 24.75 10.88
C PRO A 235 5.72 24.77 12.42
N PRO A 236 6.36 23.80 13.08
CA PRO A 236 7.11 22.69 12.49
C PRO A 236 6.22 21.55 11.96
N VAL A 237 6.53 21.07 10.75
CA VAL A 237 5.76 19.99 10.10
C VAL A 237 5.89 18.69 10.87
N ARG A 238 4.76 18.00 11.06
CA ARG A 238 4.65 16.72 11.74
C ARG A 238 3.96 15.69 10.85
N GLY A 239 4.35 14.43 11.01
CA GLY A 239 3.59 13.29 10.48
C GLY A 239 2.22 13.16 11.14
N ALA A 240 1.41 12.27 10.58
CA ALA A 240 0.12 11.89 11.14
C ALA A 240 0.14 10.43 11.58
N LEU A 241 -0.56 10.13 12.67
CA LEU A 241 -0.82 8.77 13.13
C LEU A 241 -2.33 8.61 13.24
N ALA A 242 -2.86 7.50 12.76
CA ALA A 242 -4.28 7.22 12.78
C ALA A 242 -4.56 5.73 12.84
N TYR A 243 -5.80 5.36 13.13
CA TYR A 243 -6.23 3.97 13.08
C TYR A 243 -7.62 3.82 12.48
N THR A 244 -7.88 2.63 11.95
CA THR A 244 -9.21 2.19 11.54
C THR A 244 -9.45 0.76 12.02
N ARG A 245 -10.64 0.22 11.80
CA ARG A 245 -10.99 -1.15 12.17
C ARG A 245 -11.68 -1.84 11.00
N VAL A 246 -11.37 -3.12 10.81
CA VAL A 246 -12.07 -3.95 9.83
C VAL A 246 -13.54 -4.06 10.21
N ARG A 247 -14.41 -3.82 9.24
CA ARG A 247 -15.85 -3.97 9.39
C ARG A 247 -16.33 -5.23 8.66
N PRO A 248 -17.27 -5.98 9.24
CA PRO A 248 -17.83 -7.18 8.60
C PRO A 248 -18.82 -6.85 7.48
N ASP A 249 -19.24 -5.59 7.33
CA ASP A 249 -20.29 -5.17 6.38
C ASP A 249 -19.78 -4.78 4.99
N CYS A 250 -18.49 -5.03 4.70
CA CYS A 250 -17.82 -4.69 3.44
C CYS A 250 -17.93 -3.21 3.05
N LYS A 251 -18.22 -2.32 4.00
CA LYS A 251 -18.26 -0.86 3.78
C LYS A 251 -16.89 -0.24 4.06
N LEU A 252 -16.65 0.87 3.37
CA LEU A 252 -15.52 1.74 3.68
C LEU A 252 -15.59 2.16 5.15
N SER A 253 -14.51 1.91 5.87
CA SER A 253 -14.35 2.33 7.25
C SER A 253 -13.87 3.77 7.29
N ASP A 254 -14.36 4.53 8.24
CA ASP A 254 -13.73 5.80 8.58
C ASP A 254 -12.52 5.54 9.50
N PHE A 255 -11.69 6.56 9.70
CA PHE A 255 -10.52 6.46 10.57
C PHE A 255 -10.57 7.50 11.69
N SER A 256 -9.79 7.26 12.74
CA SER A 256 -9.63 8.17 13.86
C SER A 256 -8.16 8.59 13.97
N VAL A 257 -7.92 9.88 14.19
CA VAL A 257 -6.58 10.44 14.37
C VAL A 257 -6.09 10.11 15.78
N ILE A 258 -4.82 9.72 15.89
CA ILE A 258 -4.12 9.54 17.17
C ILE A 258 -3.30 10.80 17.40
N GLU A 259 -3.66 11.57 18.43
CA GLU A 259 -2.86 12.71 18.86
C GLU A 259 -1.74 12.23 19.78
N VAL A 260 -0.52 12.67 19.49
CA VAL A 260 0.66 12.35 20.29
C VAL A 260 1.04 13.57 21.12
N ASP A 261 1.41 13.35 22.38
CA ASP A 261 1.79 14.40 23.34
C ASP A 261 3.31 14.61 23.42
N TYR A 262 4.10 13.81 22.69
CA TYR A 262 5.55 13.93 22.68
C TYR A 262 6.02 15.27 22.10
N ASN A 263 6.86 15.97 22.87
CA ASN A 263 7.42 17.25 22.45
C ASN A 263 8.63 17.08 21.54
N PHE A 264 8.41 17.19 20.23
CA PHE A 264 9.47 17.18 19.21
C PHE A 264 10.24 18.51 19.09
N GLY A 265 9.98 19.50 19.95
CA GLY A 265 10.62 20.81 19.92
C GLY A 265 10.27 21.63 18.68
N SER A 266 11.20 22.49 18.24
CA SER A 266 11.04 23.37 17.08
C SER A 266 11.45 22.73 15.75
N GLN A 267 12.09 21.56 15.77
CA GLN A 267 12.51 20.85 14.56
C GLN A 267 11.34 20.09 13.95
N PRO A 268 11.26 19.87 12.62
CA PRO A 268 10.26 18.98 11.99
C PRO A 268 10.36 17.52 12.48
N ALA A 269 9.26 16.76 12.33
CA ALA A 269 9.22 15.33 12.65
C ALA A 269 8.32 14.59 11.66
N PHE A 270 8.93 14.08 10.60
CA PHE A 270 8.25 13.32 9.56
C PHE A 270 8.10 11.86 10.01
N TYR A 271 6.93 11.26 9.83
CA TYR A 271 6.70 9.86 10.23
C TYR A 271 6.99 8.98 9.02
N VAL A 272 8.13 8.30 9.04
CA VAL A 272 8.69 7.63 7.87
C VAL A 272 8.46 6.13 7.84
N SER A 273 8.09 5.53 8.98
CA SER A 273 7.77 4.10 9.05
C SER A 273 6.97 3.76 10.30
N LEU A 274 6.24 2.64 10.24
CA LEU A 274 5.54 2.04 11.37
C LEU A 274 5.85 0.54 11.43
N GLY A 275 6.31 0.09 12.59
CA GLY A 275 6.68 -1.30 12.88
C GLY A 275 6.00 -1.85 14.12
N THR A 276 6.11 -3.17 14.31
CA THR A 276 5.62 -3.90 15.48
C THR A 276 6.64 -4.91 15.96
N ASN A 277 6.49 -5.41 17.20
CA ASN A 277 7.10 -6.68 17.59
C ASN A 277 6.37 -7.87 16.96
N LEU A 278 6.96 -9.06 17.02
CA LEU A 278 6.47 -10.27 16.33
C LEU A 278 5.02 -10.65 16.68
N ASP A 279 4.61 -10.44 17.93
CA ASP A 279 3.26 -10.70 18.44
C ASP A 279 2.32 -9.49 18.36
N GLN A 280 2.80 -8.37 17.77
CA GLN A 280 2.00 -7.18 17.45
C GLN A 280 1.39 -6.48 18.68
N THR A 281 2.03 -6.63 19.84
CA THR A 281 1.58 -6.05 21.11
C THR A 281 2.21 -4.68 21.41
N ARG A 282 3.20 -4.27 20.63
CA ARG A 282 3.92 -2.98 20.71
C ARG A 282 4.07 -2.38 19.32
N LEU A 283 3.95 -1.05 19.24
CA LEU A 283 4.12 -0.28 18.01
C LEU A 283 5.38 0.58 18.11
N PHE A 284 6.10 0.68 16.99
CA PHE A 284 7.31 1.48 16.88
C PHE A 284 7.19 2.46 15.72
N LEU A 285 7.33 3.75 16.02
CA LEU A 285 7.25 4.84 15.06
C LEU A 285 8.65 5.29 14.65
N GLY A 286 8.97 5.17 13.37
CA GLY A 286 10.17 5.79 12.79
C GLY A 286 9.91 7.26 12.47
N VAL A 287 10.74 8.13 13.01
CA VAL A 287 10.67 9.59 12.81
C VAL A 287 11.95 10.09 12.19
N TYR A 288 11.84 11.05 11.27
CA TYR A 288 12.97 11.71 10.63
C TYR A 288 12.85 13.24 10.70
N GLY A 289 13.96 13.93 10.93
CA GLY A 289 14.00 15.40 11.05
C GLY A 289 14.14 16.17 9.72
N SER A 290 13.99 15.53 8.57
CA SER A 290 14.12 16.16 7.25
C SER A 290 13.23 15.48 6.19
N MET A 291 12.96 16.17 5.09
CA MET A 291 12.38 15.53 3.89
C MET A 291 13.47 14.95 2.98
N ASN A 292 14.72 15.36 3.19
CA ASN A 292 15.84 14.90 2.38
C ASN A 292 16.44 13.62 2.97
N VAL A 293 16.34 12.52 2.22
CA VAL A 293 16.88 11.21 2.62
C VAL A 293 18.41 11.19 2.75
N THR A 294 19.12 12.19 2.22
CA THR A 294 20.59 12.29 2.35
C THR A 294 21.06 13.05 3.61
N ASP A 295 20.14 13.60 4.40
CA ASP A 295 20.50 14.32 5.64
C ASP A 295 20.82 13.35 6.78
N PHE A 296 22.08 12.95 6.92
CA PHE A 296 22.49 11.91 7.89
C PHE A 296 22.11 12.18 9.35
N ASN A 297 21.91 11.08 10.10
CA ASN A 297 21.77 11.07 11.56
C ASN A 297 20.57 11.87 12.11
N ARG A 298 19.50 12.02 11.32
CA ARG A 298 18.25 12.69 11.75
C ARG A 298 17.11 11.73 12.10
N GLY A 299 17.41 10.43 12.20
CA GLY A 299 16.43 9.39 12.50
C GLY A 299 16.29 9.12 14.00
N THR A 300 15.08 8.82 14.44
CA THR A 300 14.77 8.36 15.79
C THR A 300 13.64 7.34 15.73
N VAL A 301 13.69 6.33 16.59
CA VAL A 301 12.61 5.33 16.73
C VAL A 301 11.97 5.50 18.09
N PHE A 302 10.65 5.63 18.11
CA PHE A 302 9.85 5.74 19.32
C PHE A 302 9.01 4.49 19.51
N GLU A 303 8.84 4.04 20.75
CA GLU A 303 7.73 3.13 21.07
C GLU A 303 6.48 3.96 21.35
N ILE A 304 5.35 3.60 20.76
CA ILE A 304 4.06 4.23 21.05
C ILE A 304 3.51 3.61 22.34
N VAL A 305 3.26 4.45 23.33
CA VAL A 305 2.77 4.08 24.67
C VAL A 305 1.50 4.89 25.01
N PRO A 306 0.70 4.46 26.01
CA PRO A 306 -0.46 5.22 26.49
C PRO A 306 -0.12 6.57 27.08
#